data_AF-A0A931G9D9-F1
#
_entry.id   AF-A0A931G9D9-F1
#
_cell.length_a   1.000
_cell.length_b   1.000
_cell.length_c   1.000
_cell.angle_alpha   90.00
_cell.angle_beta   90.00
_cell.angle_gamma   90.00
#
_symmetry.space_group_name_H-M   'P 1'
#
loop_
_entity.id
_entity.type
_entity.pdbx_description
1 polymer ?
#
loop_
_entity_poly.entity_id
_entity_poly.type
_entity_poly.pdbx_seq_one_letter_code
_entity_poly.pdbx_strand_id
1 'polypeptide(L)'
;MPIKDSILAAVLAAVLPFTCVAYANPETEPENAVVGEEVIETEDAAQFISPEEFVASLEFKTGRVVLGNDLATLNLPDTLVFLDGENAQRLLVDGWGNPPDDVPPLGMILPAGVSPLADESWGVTVEYEDSGYVSDEDAADIDYGDMLEDMQADMREANTWREENGYEAVQLVGWAAEPHYDAEGKKLHWAKELKFGDSDVNTLNYNIRVLGRKGVLVLNFVANMDQLAEIEASVPAVLAATEFNPGQRYAEFDPDLDTVAAYGLGALVAGKVAAKTGLLAMLLVLLKKFWFIPVVVGGWLFKRIGLRKKQDPAEAVSAPAATAAEAKPQEPGQTVMDLNKPDDADKR
;
A
#
# COMPACT_ATOMS: atom_id res chain seq x y z
N MET A 1 -6.08 27.55 15.24
CA MET A 1 -6.90 28.15 14.13
C MET A 1 -7.52 26.98 13.36
N PRO A 2 -8.83 26.94 13.05
CA PRO A 2 -9.45 25.73 12.51
C PRO A 2 -8.94 25.41 11.09
N ILE A 3 -8.74 24.12 10.82
CA ILE A 3 -8.17 23.48 9.61
C ILE A 3 -8.89 23.83 8.27
N LYS A 4 -9.92 24.68 8.31
CA LYS A 4 -10.78 25.00 7.18
C LYS A 4 -10.22 26.07 6.21
N ASP A 5 -9.13 26.75 6.55
CA ASP A 5 -8.71 27.96 5.80
C ASP A 5 -7.50 27.78 4.86
N SER A 6 -6.95 26.57 4.68
CA SER A 6 -5.74 26.37 3.84
C SER A 6 -5.98 25.81 2.44
N ILE A 7 -7.23 25.59 2.00
CA ILE A 7 -7.51 25.08 0.65
C ILE A 7 -8.05 26.19 -0.25
N LEU A 8 -7.17 27.08 -0.68
CA LEU A 8 -7.34 27.81 -1.93
C LEU A 8 -6.01 28.39 -2.41
N ALA A 9 -5.28 27.66 -3.27
CA ALA A 9 -4.56 28.19 -4.44
C ALA A 9 -3.44 27.25 -4.92
N ALA A 10 -3.69 26.52 -6.01
CA ALA A 10 -2.64 26.16 -6.97
C ALA A 10 -3.25 25.72 -8.31
N VAL A 11 -3.70 26.67 -9.13
CA VAL A 11 -3.75 26.47 -10.59
C VAL A 11 -2.97 27.62 -11.23
N LEU A 12 -1.71 27.35 -11.55
CA LEU A 12 -0.84 28.25 -12.29
C LEU A 12 -1.13 28.06 -13.79
N ALA A 13 -2.03 28.88 -14.36
CA ALA A 13 -2.16 29.02 -15.80
C ALA A 13 -1.42 30.29 -16.24
N ALA A 14 -0.19 30.13 -16.72
CA ALA A 14 0.55 31.18 -17.40
C ALA A 14 -0.04 31.41 -18.81
N VAL A 15 -0.82 32.47 -18.98
CA VAL A 15 -1.21 32.97 -20.31
C VAL A 15 -0.41 34.23 -20.61
N LEU A 16 0.55 34.11 -21.52
CA LEU A 16 1.18 35.26 -22.17
C LEU A 16 0.26 35.79 -23.28
N PRO A 17 -0.01 37.10 -23.37
CA PRO A 17 -0.78 37.65 -24.48
C PRO A 17 0.13 37.86 -25.69
N PHE A 18 -0.12 37.13 -26.78
CA PHE A 18 0.36 37.56 -28.10
C PHE A 18 -0.62 38.60 -28.67
N THR A 19 -0.23 39.86 -28.58
CA THR A 19 -0.81 40.94 -29.39
C THR A 19 -0.31 40.81 -30.82
N CYS A 20 -1.22 40.67 -31.78
CA CYS A 20 -0.97 41.04 -33.17
C CYS A 20 -2.03 42.05 -33.61
N VAL A 21 -1.58 43.28 -33.75
CA VAL A 21 -2.26 44.41 -34.39
C VAL A 21 -2.21 44.19 -35.91
N ALA A 22 -3.33 44.31 -36.61
CA ALA A 22 -3.33 44.69 -38.03
C ALA A 22 -4.66 45.31 -38.49
N TYR A 23 -4.58 46.64 -38.66
CA TYR A 23 -5.16 47.50 -39.70
C TYR A 23 -6.68 47.60 -39.96
N ALA A 24 -7.11 48.85 -39.80
CA ALA A 24 -8.38 49.49 -40.11
C ALA A 24 -8.88 49.34 -41.56
N ASN A 25 -10.20 49.37 -41.71
CA ASN A 25 -10.88 50.34 -42.60
C ASN A 25 -12.28 50.69 -42.01
N PRO A 26 -12.74 51.94 -42.10
CA PRO A 26 -13.98 52.39 -41.45
C PRO A 26 -15.19 52.33 -42.40
N GLU A 27 -16.37 52.56 -41.84
CA GLU A 27 -17.69 52.69 -42.48
C GLU A 27 -18.51 51.41 -42.56
N THR A 28 -19.33 51.16 -41.52
CA THR A 28 -20.81 51.10 -41.58
C THR A 28 -21.37 50.52 -40.27
N GLU A 29 -22.31 51.23 -39.65
CA GLU A 29 -23.19 50.77 -38.55
C GLU A 29 -24.65 50.92 -39.02
N PRO A 30 -25.64 50.22 -38.44
CA PRO A 30 -25.78 48.78 -38.40
C PRO A 30 -27.21 48.35 -38.83
N GLU A 31 -27.42 47.14 -39.36
CA GLU A 31 -28.78 46.61 -39.52
C GLU A 31 -28.86 45.14 -39.10
N ASN A 32 -29.71 44.93 -38.09
CA ASN A 32 -30.31 43.69 -37.60
C ASN A 32 -29.93 42.39 -38.31
N ALA A 33 -29.17 41.54 -37.61
CA ALA A 33 -29.24 40.10 -37.79
C ALA A 33 -29.17 39.43 -36.41
N VAL A 34 -30.32 38.89 -36.01
CA VAL A 34 -30.48 38.01 -34.85
C VAL A 34 -29.64 36.76 -35.11
N VAL A 35 -28.52 36.62 -34.41
CA VAL A 35 -27.77 35.36 -34.33
C VAL A 35 -28.14 34.75 -32.99
N GLY A 36 -28.84 33.61 -33.03
CA GLY A 36 -29.09 32.79 -31.87
C GLY A 36 -27.75 32.37 -31.28
N GLU A 37 -27.50 32.80 -30.06
CA GLU A 37 -26.41 32.30 -29.25
C GLU A 37 -26.82 30.90 -28.81
N GLU A 38 -26.44 29.89 -29.59
CA GLU A 38 -26.27 28.55 -29.06
C GLU A 38 -25.19 28.67 -27.98
N VAL A 39 -25.66 28.77 -26.74
CA VAL A 39 -24.85 28.49 -25.55
C VAL A 39 -24.45 27.03 -25.69
N ILE A 40 -23.26 26.78 -26.23
CA ILE A 40 -22.57 25.53 -26.02
C ILE A 40 -22.17 25.55 -24.55
N GLU A 41 -23.04 25.00 -23.70
CA GLU A 41 -22.66 24.59 -22.35
C GLU A 41 -21.59 23.53 -22.50
N THR A 42 -20.32 23.93 -22.41
CA THR A 42 -19.24 22.99 -22.19
C THR A 42 -19.40 22.43 -20.78
N GLU A 43 -19.89 21.20 -20.72
CA GLU A 43 -19.82 20.30 -19.59
C GLU A 43 -18.38 20.23 -19.08
N ASP A 44 -18.10 20.88 -17.94
CA ASP A 44 -17.08 20.40 -17.00
C ASP A 44 -17.33 21.01 -15.62
N ALA A 45 -18.54 20.79 -15.10
CA ALA A 45 -18.78 20.97 -13.67
C ALA A 45 -18.21 19.73 -12.97
N ALA A 46 -16.98 19.81 -12.48
CA ALA A 46 -16.51 18.90 -11.45
C ALA A 46 -17.59 18.89 -10.35
N GLN A 47 -18.31 17.76 -10.22
CA GLN A 47 -19.37 17.64 -9.23
C GLN A 47 -18.74 17.75 -7.84
N PHE A 48 -18.88 18.91 -7.23
CA PHE A 48 -18.45 19.14 -5.87
C PHE A 48 -19.42 18.38 -4.96
N ILE A 49 -19.05 17.16 -4.56
CA ILE A 49 -19.80 16.41 -3.56
C ILE A 49 -19.66 17.10 -2.21
N SER A 50 -20.75 17.26 -1.48
CA SER A 50 -20.69 17.77 -0.10
C SER A 50 -19.95 16.76 0.81
N PRO A 51 -19.37 17.21 1.94
CA PRO A 51 -18.77 16.31 2.92
C PRO A 51 -19.72 15.21 3.39
N GLU A 52 -21.00 15.53 3.55
CA GLU A 52 -22.04 14.58 3.95
C GLU A 52 -22.33 13.54 2.86
N GLU A 53 -22.40 13.97 1.59
CA GLU A 53 -22.54 13.06 0.44
C GLU A 53 -21.30 12.18 0.26
N PHE A 54 -20.11 12.71 0.49
CA PHE A 54 -18.87 11.94 0.46
C PHE A 54 -18.91 10.84 1.52
N VAL A 55 -19.22 11.16 2.78
CA VAL A 55 -19.31 10.16 3.85
C VAL A 55 -20.42 9.14 3.56
N ALA A 56 -21.57 9.58 3.04
CA ALA A 56 -22.66 8.68 2.66
C ALA A 56 -22.31 7.76 1.49
N SER A 57 -21.31 8.12 0.68
CA SER A 57 -20.79 7.29 -0.41
C SER A 57 -19.78 6.22 0.04
N LEU A 58 -19.41 6.20 1.33
CA LEU A 58 -18.51 5.19 1.89
C LEU A 58 -19.31 3.97 2.37
N GLU A 59 -18.80 2.77 2.08
CA GLU A 59 -19.45 1.51 2.45
C GLU A 59 -18.95 0.97 3.81
N PHE A 60 -19.70 1.27 4.87
CA PHE A 60 -19.40 0.79 6.22
C PHE A 60 -19.90 -0.65 6.47
N LYS A 61 -19.02 -1.49 7.00
CA LYS A 61 -19.28 -2.89 7.39
C LYS A 61 -19.25 -3.03 8.91
N THR A 62 -20.01 -3.99 9.43
CA THR A 62 -20.13 -4.26 10.88
C THR A 62 -19.93 -5.75 11.17
N GLY A 63 -19.62 -6.07 12.43
CA GLY A 63 -19.50 -7.45 12.89
C GLY A 63 -18.25 -8.17 12.36
N ARG A 64 -18.45 -9.35 11.77
CA ARG A 64 -17.34 -10.21 11.31
C ARG A 64 -16.85 -9.80 9.92
N VAL A 65 -15.59 -9.43 9.81
CA VAL A 65 -14.91 -9.09 8.54
C VAL A 65 -13.70 -10.01 8.34
N VAL A 66 -13.58 -10.60 7.15
CA VAL A 66 -12.38 -11.37 6.77
C VAL A 66 -11.43 -10.45 6.01
N LEU A 67 -10.19 -10.37 6.46
CA LEU A 67 -9.14 -9.57 5.87
C LEU A 67 -8.32 -10.38 4.86
N GLY A 68 -8.02 -9.77 3.72
CA GLY A 68 -7.25 -10.39 2.65
C GLY A 68 -7.86 -11.71 2.17
N ASN A 69 -7.00 -12.60 1.66
CA ASN A 69 -7.39 -13.94 1.22
C ASN A 69 -7.41 -14.92 2.40
N ASP A 70 -8.37 -14.73 3.31
CA ASP A 70 -8.51 -15.53 4.55
C ASP A 70 -7.30 -15.43 5.50
N LEU A 71 -6.64 -14.26 5.50
CA LEU A 71 -5.44 -14.00 6.30
C LEU A 71 -5.79 -13.89 7.80
N ALA A 72 -6.79 -13.07 8.10
CA ALA A 72 -7.21 -12.76 9.45
C ALA A 72 -8.71 -12.46 9.48
N THR A 73 -9.28 -12.55 10.67
CA THR A 73 -10.67 -12.15 10.89
C THR A 73 -10.71 -11.04 11.92
N LEU A 74 -11.42 -9.96 11.60
CA LEU A 74 -11.86 -8.95 12.57
C LEU A 74 -13.25 -9.31 13.09
N ASN A 75 -13.40 -9.41 14.40
CA ASN A 75 -14.71 -9.49 15.06
C ASN A 75 -15.00 -8.15 15.73
N LEU A 76 -15.68 -7.26 15.01
CA LEU A 76 -15.92 -5.90 15.44
C LEU A 76 -17.10 -5.84 16.42
N PRO A 77 -16.95 -5.18 17.59
CA PRO A 77 -18.08 -4.84 18.45
C PRO A 77 -18.97 -3.77 17.79
N ASP A 78 -20.20 -3.61 18.27
CA ASP A 78 -21.17 -2.62 17.75
C ASP A 78 -20.69 -1.16 17.86
N THR A 79 -19.64 -0.90 18.64
CA THR A 79 -19.00 0.41 18.78
C THR A 79 -18.04 0.73 17.63
N LEU A 80 -17.75 -0.22 16.74
CA LEU A 80 -16.80 -0.06 15.64
C LEU A 80 -17.43 -0.45 14.30
N VAL A 81 -17.02 0.26 13.26
CA VAL A 81 -17.34 -0.04 11.85
C VAL A 81 -16.05 -0.21 11.06
N PHE A 82 -16.15 -0.80 9.88
CA PHE A 82 -15.02 -1.06 9.00
C PHE A 82 -15.27 -0.58 7.58
N LEU A 83 -14.29 0.09 6.99
CA LEU A 83 -14.18 0.36 5.57
C LEU A 83 -13.19 -0.62 4.96
N ASP A 84 -13.49 -1.15 3.77
CA ASP A 84 -12.48 -1.90 3.02
C ASP A 84 -11.40 -0.99 2.45
N GLY A 85 -10.36 -1.59 1.86
CA GLY A 85 -9.19 -0.86 1.38
C GLY A 85 -9.49 0.28 0.42
N GLU A 86 -10.46 0.12 -0.49
CA GLU A 86 -10.84 1.17 -1.45
C GLU A 86 -11.49 2.36 -0.74
N ASN A 87 -12.49 2.10 0.12
CA ASN A 87 -13.15 3.18 0.87
C ASN A 87 -12.22 3.81 1.92
N ALA A 88 -11.33 3.02 2.52
CA ALA A 88 -10.30 3.50 3.42
C ALA A 88 -9.32 4.45 2.71
N GLN A 89 -8.84 4.09 1.51
CA GLN A 89 -7.96 4.94 0.73
C GLN A 89 -8.64 6.25 0.35
N ARG A 90 -9.91 6.21 -0.08
CA ARG A 90 -10.71 7.41 -0.35
C ARG A 90 -10.82 8.31 0.88
N LEU A 91 -11.12 7.75 2.05
CA LEU A 91 -11.19 8.52 3.29
C LEU A 91 -9.83 9.16 3.65
N LEU A 92 -8.74 8.40 3.56
CA LEU A 92 -7.39 8.89 3.88
C LEU A 92 -6.94 10.02 2.95
N VAL A 93 -7.17 9.87 1.64
CA VAL A 93 -6.71 10.83 0.62
C VAL A 93 -7.69 11.98 0.46
N ASP A 94 -8.94 11.70 0.11
CA ASP A 94 -9.93 12.73 -0.22
C ASP A 94 -10.53 13.37 1.03
N GLY A 95 -10.69 12.58 2.10
CA GLY A 95 -11.28 13.04 3.36
C GLY A 95 -10.27 13.71 4.30
N TRP A 96 -9.09 13.12 4.46
CA TRP A 96 -8.06 13.57 5.42
C TRP A 96 -6.86 14.27 4.77
N GLY A 97 -6.76 14.29 3.43
CA GLY A 97 -5.73 15.03 2.71
C GLY A 97 -4.35 14.36 2.73
N ASN A 98 -4.27 13.07 3.03
CA ASN A 98 -3.00 12.34 2.98
C ASN A 98 -2.54 12.14 1.53
N PRO A 99 -1.22 12.08 1.26
CA PRO A 99 -0.72 11.60 -0.01
C PRO A 99 -1.27 10.20 -0.32
N PRO A 100 -1.49 9.85 -1.60
CA PRO A 100 -1.88 8.49 -1.96
C PRO A 100 -0.72 7.52 -1.75
N ASP A 101 -1.01 6.39 -1.11
CA ASP A 101 -0.07 5.26 -1.01
C ASP A 101 -0.07 4.41 -2.28
N ASP A 102 1.09 3.82 -2.60
CA ASP A 102 1.25 2.89 -3.73
C ASP A 102 0.40 1.61 -3.56
N VAL A 103 0.19 1.20 -2.30
CA VAL A 103 -0.61 0.02 -1.94
C VAL A 103 -1.65 0.48 -0.92
N PRO A 104 -2.96 0.35 -1.21
CA PRO A 104 -4.00 0.69 -0.25
C PRO A 104 -3.96 -0.23 0.97
N PRO A 105 -4.45 0.23 2.13
CA PRO A 105 -4.62 -0.62 3.29
C PRO A 105 -5.60 -1.77 2.99
N LEU A 106 -5.56 -2.83 3.79
CA LEU A 106 -6.60 -3.87 3.77
C LEU A 106 -7.97 -3.31 4.19
N GLY A 107 -7.96 -2.24 4.98
CA GLY A 107 -9.12 -1.44 5.32
C GLY A 107 -8.86 -0.51 6.49
N MET A 108 -9.93 0.00 7.08
CA MET A 108 -9.88 0.96 8.17
C MET A 108 -11.01 0.74 9.16
N ILE A 109 -10.68 0.74 10.46
CA ILE A 109 -11.65 0.64 11.55
C ILE A 109 -11.95 2.05 12.05
N LEU A 110 -13.22 2.37 12.30
CA LEU A 110 -13.68 3.68 12.76
C LEU A 110 -14.68 3.52 13.92
N PRO A 111 -14.82 4.51 14.81
CA PRO A 111 -15.87 4.53 15.82
C PRO A 111 -17.26 4.62 15.14
N ALA A 112 -18.20 3.80 15.61
CA ALA A 112 -19.57 3.84 15.13
C ALA A 112 -20.28 5.11 15.64
N GLY A 113 -21.08 5.75 14.77
CA GLY A 113 -21.92 6.89 15.15
C GLY A 113 -21.20 8.26 15.20
N VAL A 114 -19.91 8.30 14.87
CA VAL A 114 -19.14 9.54 14.67
C VAL A 114 -18.83 9.67 13.19
N SER A 115 -18.99 10.87 12.62
CA SER A 115 -18.59 11.10 11.23
C SER A 115 -17.07 10.94 11.11
N PRO A 116 -16.54 10.25 10.09
CA PRO A 116 -15.10 10.14 9.88
C PRO A 116 -14.41 11.47 9.54
N LEU A 117 -15.20 12.52 9.24
CA LEU A 117 -14.70 13.88 8.98
C LEU A 117 -14.89 14.84 10.18
N ALA A 118 -15.40 14.34 11.30
CA ALA A 118 -15.54 15.14 12.52
C ALA A 118 -14.20 15.27 13.25
N ASP A 119 -14.00 16.39 13.96
CA ASP A 119 -12.75 16.68 14.67
C ASP A 119 -12.49 15.68 15.81
N GLU A 120 -13.55 15.14 16.41
CA GLU A 120 -13.50 14.10 17.44
C GLU A 120 -13.31 12.68 16.88
N SER A 121 -13.27 12.52 15.56
CA SER A 121 -13.13 11.21 14.93
C SER A 121 -11.70 10.70 15.02
N TRP A 122 -11.57 9.39 15.03
CA TRP A 122 -10.30 8.68 14.92
C TRP A 122 -10.48 7.46 14.03
N GLY A 123 -9.38 6.90 13.53
CA GLY A 123 -9.45 5.68 12.74
C GLY A 123 -8.20 4.83 12.84
N VAL A 124 -8.33 3.55 12.54
CA VAL A 124 -7.24 2.57 12.57
C VAL A 124 -7.06 2.02 11.18
N THR A 125 -5.96 2.37 10.49
CA THR A 125 -5.62 1.67 9.24
C THR A 125 -5.21 0.24 9.56
N VAL A 126 -5.59 -0.69 8.70
CA VAL A 126 -5.22 -2.10 8.80
C VAL A 126 -4.47 -2.48 7.54
N GLU A 127 -3.21 -2.84 7.69
CA GLU A 127 -2.29 -3.22 6.60
C GLU A 127 -1.67 -4.58 6.90
N TYR A 128 -1.03 -5.17 5.88
CA TYR A 128 -0.29 -6.41 6.03
C TYR A 128 1.08 -6.32 5.35
N GLU A 129 2.12 -6.56 6.15
CA GLU A 129 3.49 -6.69 5.67
C GLU A 129 3.81 -8.19 5.48
N ASP A 130 3.93 -8.63 4.23
CA ASP A 130 4.37 -10.00 3.87
C ASP A 130 5.90 -10.12 3.96
N SER A 131 6.40 -10.01 5.18
CA SER A 131 7.84 -9.96 5.48
C SER A 131 8.46 -11.31 5.82
N GLY A 132 7.65 -12.36 5.98
CA GLY A 132 8.04 -13.60 6.64
C GLY A 132 7.87 -13.54 8.16
N TYR A 133 8.29 -14.62 8.82
CA TYR A 133 8.26 -14.77 10.27
C TYR A 133 9.26 -13.82 10.95
N VAL A 134 8.77 -12.84 11.71
CA VAL A 134 9.62 -11.91 12.46
C VAL A 134 9.99 -12.54 13.79
N SER A 135 11.28 -12.77 14.02
CA SER A 135 11.77 -13.26 15.32
C SER A 135 11.53 -12.21 16.42
N ASP A 136 11.10 -12.67 17.59
CA ASP A 136 10.91 -11.88 18.79
C ASP A 136 12.06 -12.01 19.81
N GLU A 137 13.15 -12.68 19.42
CA GLU A 137 14.30 -12.94 20.30
C GLU A 137 15.01 -11.65 20.75
N ASP A 138 14.93 -10.58 19.95
CA ASP A 138 15.55 -9.29 20.24
C ASP A 138 14.72 -8.42 21.19
N ALA A 139 13.49 -8.81 21.56
CA ALA A 139 12.55 -7.98 22.30
C ALA A 139 13.12 -7.34 23.57
N ALA A 140 13.96 -8.07 24.30
CA ALA A 140 14.53 -7.62 25.57
C ALA A 140 15.76 -6.71 25.42
N ASP A 141 16.33 -6.64 24.22
CA ASP A 141 17.60 -5.95 23.95
C ASP A 141 17.39 -4.60 23.23
N ILE A 142 16.14 -4.21 22.97
CA ILE A 142 15.82 -2.98 22.23
C ILE A 142 15.94 -1.76 23.13
N ASP A 143 16.78 -0.79 22.72
CA ASP A 143 16.82 0.53 23.33
C ASP A 143 15.86 1.49 22.61
N TYR A 144 14.69 1.72 23.22
CA TYR A 144 13.67 2.62 22.66
C TYR A 144 14.01 4.11 22.81
N GLY A 145 14.99 4.46 23.65
CA GLY A 145 15.50 5.82 23.79
C GLY A 145 16.37 6.20 22.60
N ASP A 146 17.42 5.42 22.35
CA ASP A 146 18.29 5.59 21.18
C ASP A 146 17.49 5.49 19.88
N MET A 147 16.53 4.56 19.80
CA MET A 147 15.65 4.42 18.64
C MET A 147 14.80 5.68 18.39
N LEU A 148 14.30 6.33 19.44
CA LEU A 148 13.52 7.55 19.28
C LEU A 148 14.37 8.68 18.68
N GLU A 149 15.60 8.84 19.16
CA GLU A 149 16.53 9.85 18.62
C GLU A 149 16.81 9.63 17.13
N ASP A 150 17.05 8.38 16.74
CA ASP A 150 17.22 7.96 15.34
C ASP A 150 15.98 8.29 14.50
N MET A 151 14.79 7.93 14.96
CA MET A 151 13.53 8.21 14.25
C MET A 151 13.26 9.70 14.10
N GLN A 152 13.61 10.50 15.12
CA GLN A 152 13.53 11.96 15.05
C GLN A 152 14.51 12.53 14.03
N ALA A 153 15.70 11.93 13.89
CA ALA A 153 16.67 12.32 12.87
C ALA A 153 16.18 11.98 11.45
N ASP A 154 15.73 10.75 11.23
CA ASP A 154 15.20 10.30 9.95
C ASP A 154 14.00 11.14 9.50
N MET A 155 13.10 11.49 10.43
CA MET A 155 11.94 12.34 10.13
C MET A 155 12.34 13.77 9.73
N ARG A 156 13.35 14.35 10.40
CA ARG A 156 13.90 15.66 10.00
C ARG A 156 14.46 15.64 8.59
N GLU A 157 15.13 14.56 8.19
CA GLU A 157 15.63 14.41 6.82
C GLU A 157 14.48 14.27 5.81
N ALA A 158 13.47 13.45 6.14
CA ALA A 158 12.30 13.19 5.30
C ALA A 158 11.43 14.44 5.06
N ASN A 159 11.42 15.42 5.98
CA ASN A 159 10.66 16.66 5.82
C ASN A 159 11.06 17.46 4.58
N THR A 160 12.31 17.34 4.11
CA THR A 160 12.75 18.02 2.88
C THR A 160 11.83 17.67 1.70
N TRP A 161 11.52 16.38 1.51
CA TRP A 161 10.63 15.94 0.44
C TRP A 161 9.20 16.44 0.67
N ARG A 162 8.72 16.46 1.91
CA ARG A 162 7.35 16.92 2.24
C ARG A 162 7.18 18.39 1.86
N GLU A 163 8.10 19.24 2.30
CA GLU A 163 8.10 20.67 2.02
C GLU A 163 8.23 20.95 0.50
N GLU A 164 9.14 20.23 -0.19
CA GLU A 164 9.30 20.33 -1.65
C GLU A 164 8.04 19.96 -2.43
N ASN A 165 7.16 19.14 -1.86
CA ASN A 165 5.90 18.71 -2.48
C ASN A 165 4.67 19.43 -1.90
N GLY A 166 4.86 20.51 -1.14
CA GLY A 166 3.77 21.33 -0.63
C GLY A 166 3.03 20.76 0.59
N TYR A 167 3.59 19.74 1.24
CA TYR A 167 3.07 19.19 2.49
C TYR A 167 3.72 19.85 3.70
N GLU A 168 2.99 19.89 4.81
CA GLU A 168 3.56 20.35 6.07
C GLU A 168 4.64 19.40 6.60
N ALA A 169 5.69 19.98 7.17
CA ALA A 169 6.72 19.25 7.89
C ALA A 169 6.13 18.55 9.13
N VAL A 170 6.70 17.40 9.49
CA VAL A 170 6.29 16.60 10.65
C VAL A 170 7.43 16.50 11.64
N GLN A 171 7.13 16.68 12.91
CA GLN A 171 8.06 16.46 14.00
C GLN A 171 7.55 15.33 14.88
N LEU A 172 8.39 14.32 15.10
CA LEU A 172 8.18 13.34 16.16
C LEU A 172 8.59 13.98 17.50
N VAL A 173 7.61 14.35 18.31
CA VAL A 173 7.84 14.99 19.62
C VAL A 173 8.43 13.96 20.59
N GLY A 174 7.87 12.76 20.60
CA GLY A 174 8.32 11.66 21.45
C GLY A 174 7.37 10.47 21.44
N TRP A 175 7.58 9.56 22.39
CA TRP A 175 6.62 8.51 22.70
C TRP A 175 5.45 9.10 23.50
N ALA A 176 4.24 9.01 22.95
CA ALA A 176 3.00 9.19 23.70
C ALA A 176 2.74 7.99 24.64
N ALA A 177 3.13 6.80 24.18
CA ALA A 177 3.21 5.57 24.97
C ALA A 177 4.45 4.80 24.52
N GLU A 178 5.31 4.43 25.47
CA GLU A 178 6.53 3.70 25.16
C GLU A 178 6.23 2.34 24.52
N PRO A 179 7.10 1.85 23.62
CA PRO A 179 6.90 0.53 23.04
C PRO A 179 6.87 -0.59 24.07
N HIS A 180 5.90 -1.48 23.91
CA HIS A 180 5.66 -2.61 24.79
C HIS A 180 5.35 -3.87 23.97
N TYR A 181 6.08 -4.94 24.28
CA TYR A 181 5.90 -6.25 23.65
C TYR A 181 5.15 -7.21 24.57
N ASP A 182 4.00 -7.69 24.10
CA ASP A 182 3.24 -8.80 24.68
C ASP A 182 3.71 -10.12 24.05
N ALA A 183 4.51 -10.87 24.82
CA ALA A 183 5.06 -12.15 24.42
C ALA A 183 4.02 -13.29 24.34
N GLU A 184 2.89 -13.18 25.04
CA GLU A 184 1.81 -14.18 25.01
C GLU A 184 0.97 -13.98 23.74
N GLY A 185 0.52 -12.75 23.50
CA GLY A 185 -0.26 -12.39 22.33
C GLY A 185 0.54 -12.30 21.03
N LYS A 186 1.88 -12.23 21.12
CA LYS A 186 2.80 -11.92 20.01
C LYS A 186 2.44 -10.59 19.34
N LYS A 187 2.25 -9.57 20.18
CA LYS A 187 1.83 -8.23 19.77
C LYS A 187 2.79 -7.19 20.32
N LEU A 188 3.14 -6.22 19.49
CA LEU A 188 3.96 -5.08 19.86
C LEU A 188 3.12 -3.83 19.68
N HIS A 189 3.12 -2.92 20.64
CA HIS A 189 2.37 -1.67 20.53
C HIS A 189 3.11 -0.49 21.15
N TRP A 190 2.88 0.69 20.61
CA TRP A 190 3.50 1.95 21.03
C TRP A 190 2.68 3.13 20.52
N ALA A 191 2.93 4.33 21.02
CA ALA A 191 2.31 5.52 20.46
C ALA A 191 3.30 6.66 20.26
N LYS A 192 3.18 7.35 19.13
CA LYS A 192 3.98 8.52 18.78
C LYS A 192 3.13 9.78 18.91
N GLU A 193 3.71 10.82 19.47
CA GLU A 193 3.19 12.17 19.40
C GLU A 193 3.84 12.90 18.22
N LEU A 194 3.04 13.31 17.25
CA LEU A 194 3.47 13.97 16.02
C LEU A 194 2.94 15.40 15.99
N LYS A 195 3.81 16.34 15.63
CA LYS A 195 3.42 17.73 15.36
C LYS A 195 3.54 18.02 13.87
N PHE A 196 2.45 18.47 13.26
CA PHE A 196 2.39 18.91 11.87
C PHE A 196 2.46 20.43 11.82
N GLY A 197 3.45 20.96 11.09
CA GLY A 197 3.66 22.40 10.92
C GLY A 197 3.59 23.17 12.25
N ASP A 198 2.77 24.22 12.27
CA ASP A 198 2.51 25.05 13.43
C ASP A 198 1.19 24.70 14.15
N SER A 199 0.65 23.49 13.95
CA SER A 199 -0.60 23.07 14.59
C SER A 199 -0.55 23.22 16.11
N ASP A 200 -1.66 23.73 16.67
CA ASP A 200 -1.87 23.88 18.11
C ASP A 200 -2.11 22.53 18.80
N VAL A 201 -2.62 21.55 18.05
CA VAL A 201 -2.95 20.21 18.53
C VAL A 201 -2.06 19.19 17.81
N ASN A 202 -1.35 18.39 18.59
CA ASN A 202 -0.53 17.31 18.07
C ASN A 202 -1.40 16.11 17.70
N THR A 203 -0.93 15.34 16.72
CA THR A 203 -1.53 14.09 16.27
C THR A 203 -0.97 12.92 17.07
N LEU A 204 -1.84 12.01 17.48
CA LEU A 204 -1.50 10.73 18.07
C LEU A 204 -1.43 9.66 16.98
N ASN A 205 -0.33 8.90 16.97
CA ASN A 205 -0.16 7.72 16.13
C ASN A 205 0.07 6.49 17.01
N TYR A 206 -0.99 5.76 17.33
CA TYR A 206 -0.91 4.54 18.15
C TYR A 206 -0.71 3.34 17.23
N ASN A 207 0.45 2.72 17.30
CA ASN A 207 0.83 1.60 16.46
C ASN A 207 0.65 0.29 17.20
N ILE A 208 0.13 -0.71 16.49
CA ILE A 208 0.07 -2.10 16.90
C ILE A 208 0.63 -2.95 15.77
N ARG A 209 1.45 -3.93 16.11
CA ARG A 209 1.96 -4.96 15.21
C ARG A 209 1.53 -6.30 15.78
N VAL A 210 0.74 -7.04 15.03
CA VAL A 210 0.35 -8.41 15.39
C VAL A 210 1.20 -9.36 14.54
N LEU A 211 2.02 -10.17 15.19
CA LEU A 211 2.92 -11.08 14.48
C LEU A 211 2.13 -12.31 13.99
N GLY A 212 2.35 -12.64 12.72
CA GLY A 212 1.78 -13.82 12.07
C GLY A 212 2.87 -14.79 11.64
N ARG A 213 2.43 -15.93 11.10
CA ARG A 213 3.32 -17.00 10.60
C ARG A 213 4.25 -16.51 9.49
N LYS A 214 3.73 -15.64 8.61
CA LYS A 214 4.37 -15.24 7.35
C LYS A 214 4.52 -13.73 7.19
N GLY A 215 4.19 -12.96 8.21
CA GLY A 215 4.18 -11.52 8.11
C GLY A 215 3.54 -10.87 9.33
N VAL A 216 3.22 -9.60 9.20
CA VAL A 216 2.74 -8.76 10.31
C VAL A 216 1.50 -8.01 9.89
N LEU A 217 0.45 -8.04 10.73
CA LEU A 217 -0.64 -7.08 10.60
C LEU A 217 -0.22 -5.78 11.26
N VAL A 218 -0.31 -4.71 10.50
CA VAL A 218 0.08 -3.35 10.89
C VAL A 218 -1.20 -2.58 11.13
N LEU A 219 -1.43 -2.19 12.38
CA LEU A 219 -2.56 -1.36 12.77
C LEU A 219 -2.03 -0.02 13.26
N ASN A 220 -2.57 1.08 12.73
CA ASN A 220 -2.15 2.43 13.10
C ASN A 220 -3.38 3.31 13.39
N PHE A 221 -3.58 3.66 14.65
CA PHE A 221 -4.59 4.64 15.05
C PHE A 221 -4.09 6.03 14.69
N VAL A 222 -4.93 6.80 14.04
CA VAL A 222 -4.76 8.22 13.79
C VAL A 222 -5.85 8.96 14.56
N ALA A 223 -5.43 9.79 15.51
CA ALA A 223 -6.30 10.55 16.40
C ALA A 223 -5.60 11.85 16.83
N ASN A 224 -6.30 12.71 17.57
CA ASN A 224 -5.67 13.86 18.22
C ASN A 224 -5.03 13.45 19.57
N MET A 225 -4.01 14.19 20.00
CA MET A 225 -3.24 13.85 21.22
C MET A 225 -4.07 13.96 22.51
N ASP A 226 -5.07 14.82 22.55
CA ASP A 226 -6.02 14.93 23.65
C ASP A 226 -6.95 13.72 23.78
N GLN A 227 -7.03 12.87 22.75
CA GLN A 227 -7.78 11.62 22.75
C GLN A 227 -6.98 10.42 23.26
N LEU A 228 -5.72 10.57 23.70
CA LEU A 228 -4.88 9.44 24.13
C LEU A 228 -5.59 8.49 25.11
N ALA A 229 -6.25 9.03 26.14
CA ALA A 229 -6.94 8.20 27.12
C ALA A 229 -8.13 7.42 26.53
N GLU A 230 -8.83 7.98 25.54
CA GLU A 230 -9.91 7.30 24.82
C GLU A 230 -9.35 6.17 23.94
N ILE A 231 -8.24 6.44 23.24
CA ILE A 231 -7.56 5.46 22.40
C ILE A 231 -7.02 4.31 23.25
N GLU A 232 -6.34 4.59 24.36
CA GLU A 232 -5.86 3.55 25.28
C GLU A 232 -6.99 2.66 25.82
N ALA A 233 -8.18 3.22 26.07
CA ALA A 233 -9.35 2.45 26.47
C ALA A 233 -9.92 1.57 25.33
N SER A 234 -9.71 1.98 24.07
CA SER A 234 -10.20 1.29 22.87
C SER A 234 -9.22 0.22 22.36
N VAL A 235 -7.92 0.39 22.61
CA VAL A 235 -6.84 -0.52 22.18
C VAL A 235 -7.10 -1.99 22.54
N PRO A 236 -7.53 -2.36 23.77
CA PRO A 236 -7.83 -3.75 24.10
C PRO A 236 -8.91 -4.37 23.21
N ALA A 237 -9.94 -3.62 22.82
CA ALA A 237 -11.00 -4.10 21.95
C ALA A 237 -10.47 -4.37 20.53
N VAL A 238 -9.64 -3.49 19.98
CA VAL A 238 -9.01 -3.66 18.66
C VAL A 238 -8.00 -4.82 18.67
N LEU A 239 -7.20 -4.94 19.72
CA LEU A 239 -6.25 -6.06 19.93
C LEU A 239 -6.96 -7.41 20.00
N ALA A 240 -8.11 -7.48 20.67
CA ALA A 240 -8.90 -8.71 20.81
C ALA A 240 -9.71 -9.01 19.54
N ALA A 241 -10.14 -7.99 18.80
CA ALA A 241 -10.85 -8.17 17.54
C ALA A 241 -9.94 -8.74 16.44
N THR A 242 -8.63 -8.54 16.53
CA THR A 242 -7.66 -8.89 15.48
C THR A 242 -6.95 -10.20 15.77
N GLU A 243 -7.32 -11.26 15.05
CA GLU A 243 -6.64 -12.55 15.10
C GLU A 243 -6.35 -13.10 13.70
N PHE A 244 -5.16 -13.67 13.53
CA PHE A 244 -4.83 -14.47 12.36
C PHE A 244 -5.67 -15.75 12.33
N ASN A 245 -6.16 -16.09 11.13
CA ASN A 245 -6.89 -17.32 10.91
C ASN A 245 -5.97 -18.55 11.07
N PRO A 246 -6.52 -19.75 11.36
CA PRO A 246 -5.72 -20.97 11.43
C PRO A 246 -4.85 -21.18 10.18
N GLY A 247 -3.60 -21.58 10.37
CA GLY A 247 -2.59 -21.68 9.33
C GLY A 247 -1.77 -20.41 9.12
N GLN A 248 -2.20 -19.25 9.65
CA GLN A 248 -1.52 -17.95 9.55
C GLN A 248 -0.96 -17.46 10.89
N ARG A 249 -1.13 -18.21 11.99
CA ARG A 249 -0.74 -17.74 13.33
C ARG A 249 0.75 -17.89 13.57
N TYR A 250 1.31 -16.97 14.33
CA TYR A 250 2.74 -16.97 14.69
C TYR A 250 3.24 -18.31 15.24
N ALA A 251 2.46 -18.94 16.12
CA ALA A 251 2.81 -20.22 16.73
C ALA A 251 2.79 -21.42 15.75
N GLU A 252 2.27 -21.23 14.54
CA GLU A 252 2.21 -22.25 13.48
C GLU A 252 3.38 -22.13 12.49
N PHE A 253 4.41 -21.35 12.84
CA PHE A 253 5.67 -21.26 12.09
C PHE A 253 6.36 -22.62 11.99
N ASP A 254 6.81 -22.93 10.77
CA ASP A 254 7.57 -24.12 10.45
C ASP A 254 8.92 -23.70 9.82
N PRO A 255 10.06 -23.88 10.51
CA PRO A 255 11.37 -23.46 10.00
C PRO A 255 11.82 -24.20 8.74
N ASP A 256 11.22 -25.35 8.42
CA ASP A 256 11.54 -26.10 7.19
C ASP A 256 10.78 -25.58 5.96
N LEU A 257 9.67 -24.85 6.17
CA LEU A 257 8.76 -24.40 5.10
C LEU A 257 8.64 -22.88 4.99
N ASP A 258 8.72 -22.17 6.11
CA ASP A 258 8.44 -20.75 6.21
C ASP A 258 9.70 -19.90 6.12
N THR A 259 9.54 -18.70 5.57
CA THR A 259 10.64 -17.73 5.44
C THR A 259 10.73 -16.87 6.69
N VAL A 260 11.92 -16.75 7.27
CA VAL A 260 12.21 -15.82 8.37
C VAL A 260 12.48 -14.43 7.79
N ALA A 261 11.86 -13.41 8.39
CA ALA A 261 12.10 -12.02 8.03
C ALA A 261 13.58 -11.66 8.26
N ALA A 262 14.11 -10.74 7.45
CA ALA A 262 15.50 -10.32 7.58
C ALA A 262 15.77 -9.41 8.79
N TYR A 263 14.77 -9.20 9.66
CA TYR A 263 14.77 -8.24 10.75
C TYR A 263 13.93 -8.75 11.94
N GLY A 264 14.15 -8.18 13.12
CA GLY A 264 13.43 -8.46 14.38
C GLY A 264 12.46 -7.34 14.78
N LEU A 265 12.02 -7.33 16.04
CA LEU A 265 11.02 -6.38 16.53
C LEU A 265 11.52 -4.95 16.54
N GLY A 266 12.81 -4.71 16.77
CA GLY A 266 13.36 -3.35 16.77
C GLY A 266 13.14 -2.63 15.43
N ALA A 267 13.27 -3.36 14.33
CA ALA A 267 13.05 -2.81 12.99
C ALA A 267 11.57 -2.49 12.71
N LEU A 268 10.64 -3.26 13.28
CA LEU A 268 9.20 -3.02 13.17
C LEU A 268 8.78 -1.69 13.81
N VAL A 269 9.41 -1.32 14.93
CA VAL A 269 9.14 -0.03 15.60
C VAL A 269 9.79 1.13 14.83
N ALA A 270 11.05 0.95 14.43
CA ALA A 270 11.80 1.98 13.73
C ALA A 270 11.24 2.30 12.33
N GLY A 271 10.40 1.43 11.76
CA GLY A 271 9.95 1.55 10.36
C GLY A 271 11.06 1.32 9.34
N LYS A 272 12.22 0.80 9.79
CA LYS A 272 13.40 0.52 8.96
C LYS A 272 13.27 -0.86 8.32
N VAL A 273 12.25 -1.06 7.48
CA VAL A 273 12.28 -2.18 6.54
C VAL A 273 13.22 -1.77 5.42
N ALA A 274 14.49 -2.13 5.56
CA ALA A 274 15.49 -1.87 4.53
C ALA A 274 14.92 -2.29 3.17
N ALA A 275 14.65 -1.32 2.30
CA ALA A 275 14.46 -1.58 0.89
C ALA A 275 15.62 -2.50 0.47
N LYS A 276 15.32 -3.59 -0.25
CA LYS A 276 16.27 -4.64 -0.65
C LYS A 276 17.47 -4.14 -1.50
N THR A 277 17.68 -2.83 -1.60
CA THR A 277 18.83 -2.16 -2.18
C THR A 277 20.14 -2.50 -1.46
N GLY A 278 20.13 -2.70 -0.14
CA GLY A 278 21.33 -3.05 0.63
C GLY A 278 21.96 -4.38 0.25
N LEU A 279 21.15 -5.43 0.03
CA LEU A 279 21.64 -6.75 -0.36
C LEU A 279 22.17 -6.76 -1.80
N LEU A 280 21.53 -6.02 -2.71
CA LEU A 280 22.02 -5.83 -4.09
C LEU A 280 23.29 -4.98 -4.13
N ALA A 281 23.40 -3.93 -3.31
CA ALA A 281 24.61 -3.13 -3.17
C ALA A 281 25.76 -3.96 -2.57
N MET A 282 25.50 -4.75 -1.53
CA MET A 282 26.47 -5.72 -0.99
C MET A 282 26.89 -6.75 -2.03
N LEU A 283 25.93 -7.29 -2.81
CA LEU A 283 26.19 -8.24 -3.88
C LEU A 283 27.04 -7.59 -5.00
N LEU A 284 26.77 -6.35 -5.37
CA LEU A 284 27.57 -5.58 -6.34
C LEU A 284 28.98 -5.27 -5.81
N VAL A 285 29.13 -4.96 -4.53
CA VAL A 285 30.44 -4.76 -3.89
C VAL A 285 31.22 -6.08 -3.79
N LEU A 286 30.55 -7.20 -3.47
CA LEU A 286 31.15 -8.54 -3.52
C LEU A 286 31.52 -8.92 -4.96
N LEU A 287 30.66 -8.68 -5.95
CA LEU A 287 30.98 -8.92 -7.37
C LEU A 287 32.16 -8.05 -7.84
N LYS A 288 32.28 -6.81 -7.38
CA LYS A 288 33.45 -5.96 -7.68
C LYS A 288 34.74 -6.53 -7.10
N LYS A 289 34.69 -7.13 -5.90
CA LYS A 289 35.85 -7.76 -5.22
C LYS A 289 36.17 -9.15 -5.78
N PHE A 290 35.17 -9.90 -6.25
CA PHE A 290 35.27 -11.29 -6.70
C PHE A 290 34.85 -11.51 -8.16
N TRP A 291 35.01 -10.49 -9.01
CA TRP A 291 34.57 -10.50 -10.42
C TRP A 291 35.18 -11.65 -11.24
N PHE A 292 36.32 -12.18 -10.79
CA PHE A 292 37.01 -13.31 -11.43
C PHE A 292 36.31 -14.66 -11.22
N ILE A 293 35.47 -14.82 -10.18
CA ILE A 293 34.79 -16.09 -9.88
C ILE A 293 33.79 -16.48 -10.98
N PRO A 294 32.84 -15.62 -11.40
CA PRO A 294 31.95 -15.95 -12.52
C PRO A 294 32.68 -16.09 -13.86
N VAL A 295 33.80 -15.39 -14.07
CA VAL A 295 34.65 -15.54 -15.28
C VAL A 295 35.35 -16.89 -15.32
N VAL A 296 35.85 -17.38 -14.18
CA VAL A 296 36.49 -18.69 -14.07
C VAL A 296 35.46 -19.82 -14.20
N VAL A 297 34.30 -19.70 -13.55
CA VAL A 297 33.20 -20.67 -13.65
C VAL A 297 32.60 -20.67 -15.05
N GLY A 298 32.35 -19.51 -15.64
CA GLY A 298 31.87 -19.35 -17.01
C GLY A 298 32.88 -19.85 -18.04
N GLY A 299 34.17 -19.55 -17.88
CA GLY A 299 35.24 -20.04 -18.74
C GLY A 299 35.41 -21.57 -18.66
N TRP A 300 35.24 -22.16 -17.48
CA TRP A 300 35.25 -23.62 -17.30
C TRP A 300 34.03 -24.28 -17.96
N LEU A 301 32.84 -23.70 -17.83
CA LEU A 301 31.61 -24.17 -18.48
C LEU A 301 31.70 -24.05 -20.01
N PHE A 302 32.21 -22.94 -20.53
CA PHE A 302 32.37 -22.69 -21.96
C PHE A 302 33.38 -23.65 -22.61
N LYS A 303 34.44 -24.01 -21.88
CA LYS A 303 35.42 -25.02 -22.31
C LYS A 303 34.84 -26.44 -22.29
N ARG A 304 33.85 -26.71 -21.44
CA ARG A 304 33.16 -28.00 -21.31
C ARG A 304 32.04 -28.19 -22.34
N ILE A 305 31.43 -27.10 -22.81
CA ILE A 305 30.40 -27.08 -23.87
C ILE A 305 31.05 -26.82 -25.25
N GLY A 306 32.33 -27.18 -25.38
CA GLY A 306 33.16 -26.95 -26.57
C GLY A 306 32.41 -27.14 -27.88
N LEU A 307 32.29 -26.02 -28.59
CA LEU A 307 31.80 -25.88 -29.96
C LEU A 307 32.30 -27.02 -30.84
N ARG A 308 31.40 -27.94 -31.17
CA ARG A 308 31.55 -28.88 -32.27
C ARG A 308 31.68 -28.04 -33.54
N LYS A 309 32.91 -27.89 -34.05
CA LYS A 309 33.22 -27.16 -35.29
C LYS A 309 32.26 -27.61 -36.39
N LYS A 310 31.36 -26.71 -36.82
CA LYS A 310 30.70 -26.79 -38.12
C LYS A 310 31.75 -26.49 -39.19
N GLN A 311 31.99 -27.44 -40.07
CA GLN A 311 32.49 -27.14 -41.42
C GLN A 311 31.31 -26.60 -42.21
N ASP A 312 31.51 -25.46 -42.84
CA ASP A 312 30.53 -24.79 -43.69
C ASP A 312 30.43 -25.42 -45.10
N PRO A 313 29.32 -25.18 -45.82
CA PRO A 313 28.70 -26.12 -46.75
C PRO A 313 29.07 -25.86 -48.23
N ALA A 314 28.85 -26.88 -49.08
CA ALA A 314 28.72 -26.71 -50.52
C ALA A 314 27.33 -27.20 -50.98
N GLU A 315 26.60 -26.29 -51.63
CA GLU A 315 25.33 -26.47 -52.36
C GLU A 315 25.41 -27.64 -53.36
N ALA A 316 24.48 -28.60 -53.37
CA ALA A 316 23.11 -28.61 -53.91
C ALA A 316 23.04 -29.70 -55.00
N VAL A 317 21.91 -30.42 -55.09
CA VAL A 317 21.22 -30.88 -56.33
C VAL A 317 20.18 -31.97 -56.00
N SER A 318 18.93 -31.62 -56.35
CA SER A 318 17.76 -32.41 -56.77
C SER A 318 17.36 -33.76 -56.11
N ALA A 319 16.10 -33.79 -55.66
CA ALA A 319 15.19 -34.95 -55.51
C ALA A 319 15.04 -35.77 -56.83
N PRO A 320 14.35 -36.95 -56.91
CA PRO A 320 13.27 -37.44 -56.03
C PRO A 320 13.15 -38.99 -55.80
N ALA A 321 12.11 -39.37 -55.05
CA ALA A 321 11.20 -40.53 -55.25
C ALA A 321 10.98 -41.49 -54.06
N ALA A 322 9.84 -41.26 -53.39
CA ALA A 322 8.74 -42.19 -53.07
C ALA A 322 8.96 -43.51 -52.30
N THR A 323 8.26 -43.64 -51.16
CA THR A 323 7.13 -44.57 -50.86
C THR A 323 6.68 -44.32 -49.42
N ALA A 324 5.52 -43.72 -49.13
CA ALA A 324 4.13 -44.18 -49.21
C ALA A 324 3.67 -45.08 -48.04
N ALA A 325 2.47 -44.73 -47.53
CA ALA A 325 1.62 -45.34 -46.50
C ALA A 325 1.99 -45.02 -45.02
N GLU A 326 1.07 -44.59 -44.15
CA GLU A 326 -0.39 -44.44 -44.23
C GLU A 326 -0.87 -43.55 -43.07
N ALA A 327 -1.96 -42.82 -43.31
CA ALA A 327 -2.54 -41.84 -42.41
C ALA A 327 -3.76 -42.40 -41.65
N LYS A 328 -4.07 -41.79 -40.50
CA LYS A 328 -5.39 -41.31 -40.01
C LYS A 328 -5.55 -41.54 -38.48
N PRO A 329 -6.48 -40.84 -37.81
CA PRO A 329 -6.78 -39.41 -37.85
C PRO A 329 -6.82 -38.78 -36.44
N GLN A 330 -6.63 -37.46 -36.40
CA GLN A 330 -6.69 -36.61 -35.21
C GLN A 330 -8.10 -36.04 -35.02
N GLU A 331 -8.52 -35.85 -33.76
CA GLU A 331 -9.38 -34.79 -33.17
C GLU A 331 -10.41 -35.32 -32.15
N PRO A 332 -10.94 -34.49 -31.22
CA PRO A 332 -10.39 -33.28 -30.60
C PRO A 332 -10.48 -33.29 -29.05
N GLY A 333 -9.90 -32.26 -28.44
CA GLY A 333 -9.76 -32.10 -26.99
C GLY A 333 -11.06 -31.87 -26.22
N GLN A 334 -10.99 -32.10 -24.91
CA GLN A 334 -12.03 -31.72 -23.96
C GLN A 334 -11.54 -30.62 -23.03
N THR A 335 -12.29 -29.52 -23.06
CA THR A 335 -12.17 -28.35 -22.21
C THR A 335 -12.91 -28.55 -20.89
N VAL A 336 -12.44 -27.82 -19.88
CA VAL A 336 -12.91 -27.75 -18.51
C VAL A 336 -14.24 -26.99 -18.39
N MET A 337 -15.39 -27.63 -18.65
CA MET A 337 -16.71 -27.11 -18.26
C MET A 337 -17.75 -28.26 -18.16
N ASP A 338 -17.61 -29.18 -17.20
CA ASP A 338 -18.69 -30.15 -16.91
C ASP A 338 -18.65 -30.71 -15.47
N LEU A 339 -18.46 -29.83 -14.48
CA LEU A 339 -18.65 -30.17 -13.07
C LEU A 339 -19.64 -29.21 -12.42
N ASN A 340 -20.87 -29.17 -12.96
CA ASN A 340 -22.02 -28.77 -12.17
C ASN A 340 -23.32 -29.27 -12.81
N LYS A 341 -23.75 -30.47 -12.42
CA LYS A 341 -25.17 -30.85 -12.36
C LYS A 341 -25.35 -31.99 -11.36
N PRO A 342 -26.29 -31.86 -10.42
CA PRO A 342 -26.73 -32.97 -9.60
C PRO A 342 -27.68 -33.84 -10.43
N ASP A 343 -27.71 -35.14 -10.19
CA ASP A 343 -28.96 -35.88 -10.38
C ASP A 343 -29.07 -37.02 -9.38
N ASP A 344 -30.18 -36.92 -8.65
CA ASP A 344 -30.82 -37.94 -7.85
C ASP A 344 -31.20 -39.18 -8.69
N ALA A 345 -31.50 -40.25 -7.96
CA ALA A 345 -32.21 -41.45 -8.38
C ALA A 345 -31.40 -42.52 -9.14
N ASP A 346 -31.13 -43.65 -8.48
CA ASP A 346 -32.11 -44.73 -8.49
C ASP A 346 -31.82 -45.79 -7.41
N LYS A 347 -32.86 -46.09 -6.63
CA LYS A 347 -33.31 -47.42 -6.19
C LYS A 347 -32.28 -48.57 -6.18
N ARG A 348 -32.03 -49.11 -5.00
CA ARG A 348 -32.49 -50.46 -4.58
C ARG A 348 -32.32 -50.70 -3.09
#